data_AF-A0A7L4BNY1-F1
#
_entry.id   AF-A0A7L4BNY1-F1
#
_cell.length_a   1.000
_cell.length_b   1.000
_cell.length_c   1.000
_cell.angle_alpha   90.00
_cell.angle_beta   90.00
_cell.angle_gamma   90.00
#
_symmetry.space_group_name_H-M   'P 1'
#
loop_
_entity.id
_entity.type
_entity.pdbx_description
1 polymer ?
#
loop_
_entity_poly.entity_id
_entity_poly.type
_entity_poly.pdbx_seq_one_letter_code
_entity_poly.pdbx_strand_id
1 'polypeptide(L)'
;GMAGPLRWLENCLRRAAGDREEEGVSHPVPLVPLSEENEDAMEDRRFKALLRQLGLRPPASEQESFWRIPAALTPQQLRRAAASIAHHGPDPPPPPPQGLLEPPHGANPCPHCCSEEPVPVPSPVQLGTKRRRALDSEDEDDGSSGGCSPLPSLLGGCGVSP
;
A
#
# COMPACT_ATOMS: atom_id res chain seq x y z
N GLY A 1 -8.64 -16.37 -21.86
CA GLY A 1 -9.67 -16.21 -20.79
C GLY A 1 -9.11 -15.27 -19.74
N MET A 2 -9.67 -15.16 -18.53
CA MET A 2 -8.98 -14.38 -17.45
C MET A 2 -8.15 -15.25 -16.50
N ALA A 3 -8.27 -16.58 -16.56
CA ALA A 3 -7.56 -17.47 -15.64
C ALA A 3 -6.02 -17.38 -15.76
N GLY A 4 -5.48 -17.29 -16.98
CA GLY A 4 -4.04 -17.12 -17.21
C GLY A 4 -3.51 -15.81 -16.61
N PRO A 5 -4.07 -14.65 -17.00
CA PRO A 5 -3.68 -13.35 -16.48
C PRO A 5 -3.84 -13.20 -14.96
N LEU A 6 -4.90 -13.77 -14.37
CA LEU A 6 -5.08 -13.76 -12.92
C LEU A 6 -4.00 -14.57 -12.20
N ARG A 7 -3.64 -15.76 -12.72
CA ARG A 7 -2.52 -16.55 -12.19
C ARG A 7 -1.17 -15.84 -12.35
N TRP A 8 -0.96 -15.17 -13.48
CA TRP A 8 0.24 -14.36 -13.70
C TRP A 8 0.35 -13.24 -12.65
N LEU A 9 -0.71 -12.47 -12.44
CA LEU A 9 -0.76 -11.39 -11.45
C LEU A 9 -0.54 -11.91 -10.03
N GLU A 10 -1.20 -13.02 -9.65
CA GLU A 10 -0.98 -13.71 -8.38
C GLU A 10 0.51 -14.04 -8.16
N ASN A 11 1.18 -14.59 -9.17
CA ASN A 11 2.60 -14.91 -9.11
C ASN A 11 3.48 -13.67 -8.99
N CYS A 12 3.19 -12.60 -9.74
CA CYS A 12 3.90 -11.33 -9.63
C CYS A 12 3.86 -10.78 -8.20
N LEU A 13 2.69 -10.80 -7.55
CA LEU A 13 2.52 -10.34 -6.18
C LEU A 13 3.27 -11.22 -5.17
N ARG A 14 3.23 -12.55 -5.34
CA ARG A 14 3.96 -13.47 -4.45
C ARG A 14 5.48 -13.31 -4.56
N ARG A 15 5.99 -13.16 -5.78
CA ARG A 15 7.42 -12.92 -6.02
C ARG A 15 7.87 -11.61 -5.40
N ALA A 16 7.16 -10.52 -5.69
CA ALA A 16 7.46 -9.21 -5.09
C ALA A 16 7.41 -9.23 -3.54
N ALA A 17 6.55 -10.07 -2.94
CA ALA A 17 6.54 -10.26 -1.49
C ALA A 17 7.79 -10.99 -0.98
N GLY A 18 8.23 -12.05 -1.68
CA GLY A 18 9.45 -12.79 -1.37
C GLY A 18 10.70 -11.92 -1.48
N ASP A 19 10.84 -11.22 -2.61
CA ASP A 19 12.00 -10.35 -2.89
C ASP A 19 12.17 -9.29 -1.79
N ARG A 20 11.06 -8.70 -1.31
CA ARG A 20 11.08 -7.68 -0.25
C ARG A 20 11.46 -8.23 1.13
N GLU A 21 11.18 -9.49 1.42
CA GLU A 21 11.56 -10.13 2.68
C GLU A 21 13.05 -10.52 2.69
N GLU A 22 13.60 -10.87 1.52
CA GLU A 22 15.01 -11.22 1.36
C GLU A 22 15.92 -9.98 1.37
N GLU A 23 15.57 -8.93 0.62
CA GLU A 23 16.44 -7.76 0.43
C GLU A 23 16.33 -6.70 1.54
N GLY A 24 15.26 -6.72 2.33
CA GLY A 24 15.01 -5.71 3.39
C GLY A 24 14.75 -4.29 2.88
N VAL A 25 14.78 -4.06 1.56
CA VAL A 25 14.49 -2.78 0.89
C VAL A 25 13.34 -2.99 -0.10
N SER A 26 12.40 -2.04 -0.13
CA SER A 26 11.22 -2.12 -1.01
C SER A 26 11.29 -1.08 -2.12
N HIS A 27 11.40 -1.53 -3.37
CA HIS A 27 11.33 -0.70 -4.57
C HIS A 27 10.01 -0.92 -5.34
N PRO A 28 9.54 0.07 -6.14
CA PRO A 28 8.42 -0.13 -7.04
C PRO A 28 8.77 -1.14 -8.14
N VAL A 29 7.92 -2.16 -8.33
CA VAL A 29 8.17 -3.26 -9.30
C VAL A 29 7.24 -3.09 -10.51
N PRO A 30 7.73 -3.03 -11.75
CA PRO A 30 6.88 -2.96 -12.94
C PRO A 30 6.21 -4.31 -13.24
N LEU A 31 4.94 -4.27 -13.63
CA LEU A 31 4.24 -5.40 -14.22
C LEU A 31 4.46 -5.40 -15.73
N VAL A 32 5.30 -6.33 -16.18
CA VAL A 32 5.61 -6.50 -17.60
C VAL A 32 4.84 -7.71 -18.13
N PRO A 33 3.77 -7.52 -18.93
CA PRO A 33 3.09 -8.63 -19.59
C PRO A 33 4.02 -9.17 -20.70
N LEU A 34 4.41 -10.44 -20.59
CA LEU A 34 5.34 -11.10 -21.53
C LEU A 34 4.64 -12.10 -22.46
N SER A 35 3.31 -12.08 -22.49
CA SER A 35 2.50 -12.91 -23.37
C SER A 35 1.30 -12.12 -23.85
N GLU A 36 0.84 -12.43 -25.05
CA GLU A 36 -0.34 -11.81 -25.67
C GLU A 36 -1.56 -11.84 -24.75
N GLU A 37 -1.85 -12.99 -24.11
CA GLU A 37 -2.99 -13.09 -23.17
C GLU A 37 -2.89 -12.11 -21.99
N ASN A 38 -1.67 -11.81 -21.51
CA ASN A 38 -1.46 -10.86 -20.42
C ASN A 38 -1.55 -9.42 -20.93
N GLU A 39 -1.04 -9.14 -22.14
CA GLU A 39 -1.17 -7.83 -22.79
C GLU A 39 -2.64 -7.47 -23.02
N ASP A 40 -3.41 -8.40 -23.59
CA ASP A 40 -4.86 -8.25 -23.77
C ASP A 40 -5.58 -7.97 -22.45
N ALA A 41 -5.19 -8.67 -21.38
CA ALA A 41 -5.75 -8.44 -20.05
C ALA A 41 -5.42 -7.04 -19.51
N MET A 42 -4.23 -6.50 -19.81
CA MET A 42 -3.86 -5.14 -19.41
C MET A 42 -4.69 -4.08 -20.13
N GLU A 43 -5.32 -4.42 -21.27
CA GLU A 43 -6.28 -3.56 -21.95
C GLU A 43 -7.73 -3.71 -21.46
N ASP A 44 -8.07 -4.83 -20.82
CA ASP A 44 -9.40 -5.07 -20.26
C ASP A 44 -9.72 -4.14 -19.07
N ARG A 45 -10.93 -3.57 -19.08
CA ARG A 45 -11.36 -2.63 -18.05
C ARG A 45 -11.55 -3.27 -16.68
N ARG A 46 -12.01 -4.53 -16.62
CA ARG A 46 -12.24 -5.23 -15.35
C ARG A 46 -10.92 -5.62 -14.72
N PHE A 47 -9.97 -6.08 -15.50
CA PHE A 47 -8.61 -6.36 -15.03
C PHE A 47 -7.92 -5.09 -14.54
N LYS A 48 -7.97 -3.98 -15.29
CA LYS A 48 -7.47 -2.67 -14.83
C LYS A 48 -8.18 -2.14 -13.57
N ALA A 49 -9.45 -2.47 -13.35
CA ALA A 49 -10.15 -2.13 -12.12
C ALA A 49 -9.65 -2.98 -10.93
N LEU A 50 -9.44 -4.28 -11.15
CA LEU A 50 -8.83 -5.18 -10.17
C LEU A 50 -7.43 -4.70 -9.75
N LEU A 51 -6.57 -4.32 -10.71
CA LEU A 51 -5.23 -3.79 -10.40
C LEU A 51 -5.31 -2.58 -9.44
N ARG A 52 -6.24 -1.66 -9.68
CA ARG A 52 -6.47 -0.50 -8.78
C ARG A 52 -6.98 -0.93 -7.41
N GLN A 53 -7.91 -1.87 -7.36
CA GLN A 53 -8.45 -2.40 -6.09
C GLN A 53 -7.37 -3.06 -5.24
N LEU A 54 -6.40 -3.74 -5.88
CA LEU A 54 -5.25 -4.34 -5.21
C LEU A 54 -4.16 -3.32 -4.83
N GLY A 55 -4.36 -2.04 -5.15
CA GLY A 55 -3.44 -0.95 -4.82
C GLY A 55 -2.30 -0.74 -5.81
N LEU A 56 -2.34 -1.38 -6.99
CA LEU A 56 -1.34 -1.17 -8.03
C LEU A 56 -1.58 0.17 -8.73
N ARG A 57 -0.50 0.76 -9.20
CA ARG A 57 -0.52 2.08 -9.82
C ARG A 57 -0.51 1.95 -11.35
N PRO A 58 -1.39 2.68 -12.05
CA PRO A 58 -1.27 2.81 -13.50
C PRO A 58 0.03 3.56 -13.85
N PRO A 59 0.50 3.46 -15.10
CA PRO A 59 1.57 4.31 -15.59
C PRO A 59 1.22 5.79 -15.39
N ALA A 60 2.17 6.59 -14.92
CA ALA A 60 1.90 7.98 -14.50
C ALA A 60 1.63 8.94 -15.67
N SER A 61 2.18 8.67 -16.85
CA SER A 61 2.06 9.47 -18.07
C SER A 61 2.46 8.65 -19.29
N GLU A 62 2.46 9.24 -20.48
CA GLU A 62 2.95 8.61 -21.72
C GLU A 62 4.43 8.19 -21.67
N GLN A 63 5.20 8.68 -20.69
CA GLN A 63 6.59 8.28 -20.49
C GLN A 63 6.71 6.92 -19.78
N GLU A 64 5.68 6.48 -19.04
CA GLU A 64 5.66 5.16 -18.41
C GLU A 64 4.72 4.23 -19.18
N SER A 65 5.15 2.99 -19.41
CA SER A 65 4.34 2.00 -20.13
C SER A 65 3.72 0.94 -19.22
N PHE A 66 4.29 0.72 -18.03
CA PHE A 66 3.94 -0.41 -17.18
C PHE A 66 3.21 0.01 -15.90
N TRP A 67 2.23 -0.79 -15.49
CA TRP A 67 1.68 -0.72 -14.14
C TRP A 67 2.75 -1.08 -13.13
N ARG A 68 2.62 -0.58 -11.90
CA ARG A 68 3.61 -0.83 -10.85
C ARG A 68 2.97 -1.36 -9.56
N ILE A 69 3.66 -2.29 -8.93
CA ILE A 69 3.49 -2.65 -7.52
C ILE A 69 4.23 -1.59 -6.68
N PRO A 70 3.53 -0.73 -5.92
CA PRO A 70 4.18 0.33 -5.15
C PRO A 70 5.12 -0.21 -4.06
N ALA A 71 6.19 0.52 -3.77
CA ALA A 71 7.10 0.21 -2.64
C ALA A 71 6.35 0.17 -1.29
N ALA A 72 5.30 0.96 -1.13
CA ALA A 72 4.52 1.05 0.10
C ALA A 72 3.71 -0.22 0.45
N LEU A 73 3.48 -1.14 -0.49
CA LEU A 73 2.76 -2.38 -0.20
C LEU A 73 3.65 -3.37 0.57
N THR A 74 3.30 -3.72 1.80
CA THR A 74 4.10 -4.66 2.59
C THR A 74 4.03 -6.08 2.00
N PRO A 75 5.03 -6.96 2.28
CA PRO A 75 4.96 -8.37 1.88
C PRO A 75 3.64 -9.05 2.29
N GLN A 76 3.16 -8.78 3.50
CA GLN A 76 1.88 -9.30 3.99
C GLN A 76 0.67 -8.77 3.19
N GLN A 77 0.68 -7.51 2.77
CA GLN A 77 -0.38 -6.97 1.90
C GLN A 77 -0.35 -7.64 0.51
N LEU A 78 0.84 -7.84 -0.06
CA LEU A 78 1.01 -8.52 -1.36
C LEU A 78 0.54 -9.97 -1.31
N ARG A 79 0.87 -10.72 -0.23
CA ARG A 79 0.38 -12.10 -0.03
C ARG A 79 -1.14 -12.17 0.08
N ARG A 80 -1.75 -11.26 0.86
CA ARG A 80 -3.21 -11.17 0.97
C ARG A 80 -3.87 -10.87 -0.37
N ALA A 81 -3.35 -9.89 -1.10
CA ALA A 81 -3.81 -9.55 -2.45
C ALA A 81 -3.76 -10.76 -3.40
N ALA A 82 -2.64 -11.51 -3.40
CA ALA A 82 -2.50 -12.72 -4.20
C ALA A 82 -3.52 -13.80 -3.82
N ALA A 83 -3.75 -14.02 -2.54
CA ALA A 83 -4.75 -15.00 -2.07
C ALA A 83 -6.19 -14.61 -2.49
N SER A 84 -6.53 -13.32 -2.46
CA SER A 84 -7.85 -12.84 -2.91
C SER A 84 -8.11 -13.10 -4.40
N ILE A 85 -7.07 -13.12 -5.24
CA ILE A 85 -7.19 -13.47 -6.67
C ILE A 85 -7.50 -14.97 -6.84
N ALA A 86 -6.86 -15.83 -6.05
CA ALA A 86 -7.08 -17.28 -6.14
C ALA A 86 -8.52 -17.69 -5.80
N HIS A 87 -9.18 -16.95 -4.91
CA HIS A 87 -10.59 -17.16 -4.57
C HIS A 87 -11.59 -16.69 -5.65
N HIS A 88 -11.12 -15.98 -6.67
CA HIS A 88 -11.91 -15.63 -7.87
C HIS A 88 -11.86 -16.70 -8.97
N GLY A 89 -11.27 -17.87 -8.70
CA GLY A 89 -11.45 -19.09 -9.51
C GLY A 89 -12.91 -19.57 -9.52
N PRO A 90 -13.28 -20.52 -10.40
CA PRO A 90 -14.66 -21.00 -10.50
C PRO A 90 -15.20 -21.35 -9.11
N ASP A 91 -16.37 -20.81 -8.80
CA ASP A 91 -17.11 -21.00 -7.54
C ASP A 91 -16.98 -22.48 -7.10
N PRO A 92 -16.55 -22.77 -5.86
CA PRO A 92 -16.63 -24.13 -5.37
C PRO A 92 -18.09 -24.59 -5.54
N PRO A 93 -18.35 -25.80 -6.06
CA PRO A 93 -19.72 -26.24 -6.30
C PRO A 93 -20.56 -26.02 -5.04
N PRO A 94 -21.80 -25.51 -5.18
CA PRO A 94 -22.66 -25.26 -4.03
C PRO A 94 -22.73 -26.53 -3.19
N PRO A 95 -22.70 -26.41 -1.85
CA PRO A 95 -22.87 -27.57 -1.00
C PRO A 95 -24.18 -28.27 -1.41
N PRO A 96 -24.19 -29.61 -1.49
CA PRO A 96 -25.39 -30.35 -1.88
C PRO A 96 -26.56 -29.92 -1.00
N PRO A 97 -27.79 -29.85 -1.54
CA PRO A 97 -28.94 -29.33 -0.79
C PRO A 97 -29.13 -30.16 0.47
N GLN A 98 -28.80 -29.56 1.61
CA GLN A 98 -29.10 -30.08 2.93
C GLN A 98 -30.62 -30.08 3.04
N GLY A 99 -31.21 -31.27 2.93
CA GLY A 99 -32.63 -31.49 3.09
C GLY A 99 -33.10 -30.92 4.43
N LEU A 100 -34.08 -30.03 4.33
CA LEU A 100 -34.89 -29.49 5.42
C LEU A 100 -35.49 -30.60 6.30
N LEU A 101 -35.29 -30.54 7.62
CA LEU A 101 -36.13 -31.02 8.76
C LEU A 101 -35.20 -31.17 10.00
N GLU A 102 -35.31 -30.58 11.18
CA GLU A 102 -36.23 -29.67 11.91
C GLU A 102 -35.48 -29.16 13.18
N PRO A 103 -35.87 -28.04 13.82
CA PRO A 103 -35.58 -27.74 15.24
C PRO A 103 -36.87 -27.84 16.09
N PRO A 104 -36.90 -27.55 17.43
CA PRO A 104 -35.84 -27.47 18.45
C PRO A 104 -36.24 -28.14 19.80
N HIS A 105 -35.42 -28.95 20.49
CA HIS A 105 -35.65 -29.18 21.93
C HIS A 105 -34.36 -29.56 22.67
N GLY A 106 -34.04 -28.81 23.72
CA GLY A 106 -33.04 -29.24 24.71
C GLY A 106 -32.37 -28.09 25.46
N ALA A 107 -32.99 -27.66 26.55
CA ALA A 107 -32.55 -26.60 27.44
C ALA A 107 -31.09 -26.75 27.95
N ASN A 108 -30.42 -25.62 28.17
CA ASN A 108 -30.08 -25.14 29.51
C ASN A 108 -29.39 -23.76 29.44
N PRO A 109 -29.92 -22.72 30.13
CA PRO A 109 -29.19 -21.49 30.36
C PRO A 109 -28.27 -21.68 31.58
N CYS A 110 -26.97 -21.47 31.43
CA CYS A 110 -26.10 -21.30 32.59
C CYS A 110 -26.25 -19.87 33.14
N PRO A 111 -26.69 -19.70 34.40
CA PRO A 111 -26.72 -18.40 35.05
C PRO A 111 -25.32 -18.11 35.62
N HIS A 112 -24.80 -16.94 35.27
CA HIS A 112 -24.01 -16.08 36.16
C HIS A 112 -23.11 -16.81 37.20
N CYS A 113 -21.85 -17.05 36.87
CA CYS A 113 -20.80 -17.18 37.89
C CYS A 113 -19.96 -15.89 37.86
N CYS A 114 -20.37 -14.91 38.67
CA CYS A 114 -19.49 -13.82 39.07
C CYS A 114 -18.70 -14.26 40.30
N SER A 115 -17.37 -14.18 40.24
CA SER A 115 -16.52 -13.36 41.13
C SER A 115 -15.15 -14.00 41.33
N GLU A 116 -14.12 -13.41 40.72
CA GLU A 116 -12.80 -13.24 41.35
C GLU A 116 -12.13 -11.97 40.80
N GLU A 117 -11.90 -11.01 41.70
CA GLU A 117 -11.00 -9.84 41.58
C GLU A 117 -9.67 -10.22 42.30
N PRO A 118 -8.53 -9.51 42.23
CA PRO A 118 -7.99 -8.52 41.27
C PRO A 118 -6.62 -8.91 40.71
N VAL A 119 -6.13 -8.17 39.70
CA VAL A 119 -4.69 -7.95 39.51
C VAL A 119 -4.39 -6.44 39.44
N PRO A 120 -3.41 -5.93 40.19
CA PRO A 120 -3.12 -4.51 40.25
C PRO A 120 -2.37 -4.07 38.99
N VAL A 121 -2.98 -3.18 38.22
CA VAL A 121 -2.27 -2.37 37.21
C VAL A 121 -1.74 -1.11 37.92
N PRO A 122 -0.45 -0.75 37.75
CA PRO A 122 0.08 0.48 38.32
C PRO A 122 -0.55 1.71 37.64
N SER A 123 -0.90 2.69 38.47
CA SER A 123 -1.62 3.92 38.12
C SER A 123 -0.99 4.74 36.99
N PRO A 124 -1.79 5.45 36.17
CA PRO A 124 -1.29 6.50 35.30
C PRO A 124 -0.82 7.68 36.15
N VAL A 125 0.45 8.07 36.02
CA VAL A 125 0.96 9.28 36.65
C VAL A 125 0.37 10.49 35.91
N GLN A 126 -0.51 11.17 36.64
CA GLN A 126 -1.05 12.51 36.50
C GLN A 126 -0.34 13.42 35.48
N LEU A 127 -1.14 13.92 34.55
CA LEU A 127 -0.90 15.13 33.76
C LEU A 127 -0.71 16.32 34.71
N GLY A 128 0.54 16.58 35.08
CA GLY A 128 0.94 17.72 35.89
C GLY A 128 1.09 18.96 35.04
N THR A 129 0.07 19.83 35.04
CA THR A 129 0.20 21.22 34.63
C THR A 129 1.27 21.95 35.45
N LYS A 130 2.13 22.68 34.73
CA LYS A 130 2.89 23.88 35.15
C LYS A 130 4.12 23.62 36.04
N ARG A 131 5.32 23.87 35.49
CA ARG A 131 6.27 24.90 35.96
C ARG A 131 7.46 25.06 34.99
N ARG A 132 7.40 26.15 34.22
CA ARG A 132 8.47 27.11 33.91
C ARG A 132 9.89 26.72 34.38
N ARG A 133 10.80 26.54 33.43
CA ARG A 133 12.17 27.04 33.55
C ARG A 133 12.63 27.47 32.17
N ALA A 134 12.80 28.78 32.03
CA ALA A 134 13.54 29.37 30.94
C ALA A 134 15.01 28.94 31.07
N LEU A 135 15.61 28.53 29.96
CA LEU A 135 17.03 28.69 29.76
C LEU A 135 17.16 29.63 28.56
N ASP A 136 17.34 30.88 28.96
CA ASP A 136 17.83 32.02 28.21
C ASP A 136 19.37 31.96 28.25
N SER A 137 20.01 32.18 27.11
CA SER A 137 21.41 32.60 26.87
C SER A 137 21.62 32.51 25.33
N GLU A 138 21.32 33.57 24.56
CA GLU A 138 22.23 34.66 24.14
C GLU A 138 23.25 34.17 23.07
N ASP A 139 23.11 34.52 21.79
CA ASP A 139 23.75 35.67 21.07
C ASP A 139 25.30 35.55 21.10
N GLU A 140 26.11 35.50 20.03
CA GLU A 140 26.10 36.15 18.70
C GLU A 140 26.99 35.35 17.71
N ASP A 141 26.78 35.50 16.39
CA ASP A 141 27.87 35.93 15.49
C ASP A 141 27.28 36.50 14.19
N ASP A 142 27.48 37.80 14.09
CA ASP A 142 27.33 38.67 12.94
C ASP A 142 28.37 38.32 11.86
N GLY A 143 27.97 38.31 10.59
CA GLY A 143 28.97 38.38 9.54
C GLY A 143 28.57 37.81 8.19
N SER A 144 27.72 38.54 7.46
CA SER A 144 28.19 39.35 6.34
C SER A 144 27.05 39.64 5.36
N SER A 145 26.54 40.87 5.46
CA SER A 145 25.88 41.52 4.34
C SER A 145 26.96 42.10 3.40
N GLY A 146 26.90 41.71 2.13
CA GLY A 146 27.62 42.37 1.04
C GLY A 146 27.35 41.59 -0.25
N GLY A 147 26.77 42.13 -1.31
CA GLY A 147 26.35 43.49 -1.59
C GLY A 147 25.63 43.54 -2.93
N CYS A 148 25.20 44.75 -3.23
CA CYS A 148 24.39 45.23 -4.34
C CYS A 148 24.94 44.93 -5.76
N SER A 149 24.10 44.32 -6.60
CA SER A 149 23.78 44.67 -8.02
C SER A 149 24.91 44.61 -9.11
N PRO A 150 24.63 44.90 -10.42
CA PRO A 150 24.53 43.90 -11.49
C PRO A 150 25.44 44.19 -12.73
N LEU A 151 25.21 43.43 -13.83
CA LEU A 151 25.57 43.67 -15.25
C LEU A 151 26.82 42.90 -15.80
N PRO A 152 27.12 42.98 -17.13
CA PRO A 152 26.58 42.07 -18.15
C PRO A 152 27.67 41.53 -19.12
N SER A 153 27.45 40.39 -19.77
CA SER A 153 28.26 39.99 -20.93
C SER A 153 27.36 39.30 -21.96
N LEU A 154 26.75 40.01 -22.91
CA LEU A 154 27.28 40.29 -24.26
C LEU A 154 27.84 39.03 -24.95
N LEU A 155 27.07 38.45 -25.90
CA LEU A 155 27.40 38.41 -27.34
C LEU A 155 26.67 37.26 -28.09
N GLY A 156 25.97 37.64 -29.17
CA GLY A 156 25.75 36.80 -30.36
C GLY A 156 24.47 35.95 -30.37
N GLY A 157 23.50 36.14 -31.25
CA GLY A 157 23.42 37.03 -32.38
C GLY A 157 22.00 37.05 -32.96
N CYS A 158 21.57 38.24 -33.39
CA CYS A 158 20.46 38.37 -34.31
C CYS A 158 21.00 38.08 -35.72
N GLY A 159 20.49 37.04 -36.36
CA GLY A 159 20.58 36.83 -37.79
C GLY A 159 19.18 36.89 -38.36
N VAL A 160 18.70 38.09 -38.67
CA VAL A 160 17.47 38.31 -39.44
C VAL A 160 17.80 39.08 -40.71
N SER A 161 17.18 38.62 -41.79
CA SER A 161 16.95 39.29 -43.09
C SER A 161 18.01 39.12 -44.18
N PRO A 162 17.66 39.36 -45.46
CA PRO A 162 16.32 39.47 -46.06
C PRO A 162 15.96 38.30 -47.00
#